data_AF-A0A7H9BBC0-F1
#
_entry.id   AF-A0A7H9BBC0-F1
#
_cell.length_a   1.000
_cell.length_b   1.000
_cell.length_c   1.000
_cell.angle_alpha   90.00
_cell.angle_beta   90.00
_cell.angle_gamma   90.00
#
_symmetry.space_group_name_H-M   'P 1'
#
loop_
_entity.id
_entity.type
_entity.pdbx_description
1 polymer ?
#
loop_
_entity_poly.entity_id
_entity_poly.type
_entity_poly.pdbx_seq_one_letter_code
_entity_poly.pdbx_strand_id
1 'polypeptide(L)'
;MICFIVSMHNHLLSYMVLFITIYFHIYLLILIYIYQNYNLENVYVLFLILQNRIRNKRKMISHSEYCRQLNSAYNEGSVQANPYCQQIVYDSSSHTILMKTGIPSKASNSMRLDHLEFKITYSHVYQEPLLLLRIWIREHNDEFTMSKLWFPKDVKQILNIDSAFQLGLDSISSDMRQHQEAWYSFHPCDTSYMIGDKPEYLDKYLERWLSVFLFSVLL
;
A
#
# COMPACT_ATOMS: atom_id res chain seq x y z
N MET A 1 6.19 55.68 26.68
CA MET A 1 5.87 54.71 25.61
C MET A 1 6.99 53.69 25.37
N ILE A 2 8.25 54.13 25.24
CA ILE A 2 9.42 53.23 25.02
C ILE A 2 9.63 52.22 26.18
N CYS A 3 9.49 52.62 27.45
CA CYS A 3 9.63 51.71 28.59
C CYS A 3 8.57 50.58 28.63
N PHE A 4 7.39 50.80 28.07
CA PHE A 4 6.30 49.80 28.05
C PHE A 4 6.57 48.71 26.99
N ILE A 5 7.18 49.11 25.87
CA ILE A 5 7.55 48.20 24.77
C ILE A 5 8.71 47.28 25.20
N VAL A 6 9.71 47.81 25.91
CA VAL A 6 10.83 47.01 26.44
C VAL A 6 10.36 46.01 27.49
N SER A 7 9.42 46.41 28.37
CA SER A 7 8.83 45.50 29.36
C SER A 7 8.03 44.38 28.71
N MET A 8 7.22 44.66 27.69
CA MET A 8 6.47 43.62 26.95
C MET A 8 7.39 42.65 26.19
N HIS A 9 8.48 43.15 25.61
CA HIS A 9 9.43 42.30 24.88
C HIS A 9 10.16 41.32 25.80
N ASN A 10 10.57 41.76 26.99
CA ASN A 10 11.20 40.90 28.00
C ASN A 10 10.25 39.82 28.54
N HIS A 11 8.96 40.13 28.71
CA HIS A 11 7.97 39.13 29.09
C HIS A 11 7.74 38.10 27.98
N LEU A 12 7.60 38.52 26.72
CA LEU A 12 7.46 37.62 25.58
C LEU A 12 8.66 36.68 25.42
N LEU A 13 9.88 37.18 25.60
CA LEU A 13 11.09 36.34 25.57
C LEU A 13 11.06 35.31 26.70
N SER A 14 10.68 35.72 27.91
CA SER A 14 10.60 34.83 29.08
C SER A 14 9.56 33.72 28.89
N TYR A 15 8.39 34.04 28.33
CA TYR A 15 7.37 33.03 28.00
C TYR A 15 7.81 32.07 26.90
N MET A 16 8.53 32.56 25.87
CA MET A 16 9.08 31.69 24.83
C MET A 16 10.12 30.72 25.38
N VAL A 17 11.03 31.19 26.24
CA VAL A 17 12.02 30.32 26.89
C VAL A 17 11.33 29.28 27.77
N LEU A 18 10.34 29.69 28.59
CA LEU A 18 9.60 28.76 29.44
C LEU A 18 8.88 27.68 28.60
N PHE A 19 8.23 28.08 27.49
CA PHE A 19 7.53 27.17 26.60
C PHE A 19 8.48 26.16 25.94
N ILE A 20 9.64 26.62 25.45
CA ILE A 20 10.68 25.75 24.88
C ILE A 20 11.20 24.77 25.94
N THR A 21 11.41 25.23 27.17
CA THR A 21 11.95 24.42 28.26
C THR A 21 10.97 23.31 28.67
N ILE A 22 9.68 23.65 28.77
CA ILE A 22 8.59 22.70 29.07
C ILE A 22 8.47 21.68 27.93
N TYR A 23 8.47 22.14 26.67
CA TYR A 23 8.39 21.27 25.50
C TYR A 23 9.56 20.28 25.46
N PHE A 24 10.78 20.74 25.75
CA PHE A 24 11.96 19.90 25.84
C PHE A 24 11.86 18.85 26.94
N HIS A 25 11.35 19.22 28.13
CA HIS A 25 11.17 18.27 29.24
C HIS A 25 10.11 17.21 28.92
N ILE A 26 8.99 17.61 28.30
CA ILE A 26 7.95 16.66 27.86
C ILE A 26 8.53 15.70 26.81
N TYR A 27 9.28 16.21 25.84
CA TYR A 27 9.93 15.39 24.81
C TYR A 27 10.95 14.40 25.41
N LEU A 28 11.76 14.84 26.38
CA LEU A 28 12.72 14.01 27.08
C LEU A 28 12.03 12.89 27.89
N LEU A 29 10.93 13.21 28.58
CA LEU A 29 10.13 12.24 29.33
C LEU A 29 9.49 11.20 28.40
N ILE A 30 8.99 11.61 27.23
CA ILE A 30 8.47 10.69 26.21
C ILE A 30 9.58 9.76 25.70
N LEU A 31 10.77 10.30 25.42
CA LEU A 31 11.92 9.50 24.99
C LEU A 31 12.36 8.49 26.05
N ILE A 32 12.42 8.89 27.32
CA ILE A 32 12.76 8.00 28.44
C ILE A 32 11.68 6.91 28.60
N TYR A 33 10.41 7.29 28.52
CA TYR A 33 9.30 6.33 28.59
C TYR A 33 9.35 5.32 27.45
N ILE A 34 9.64 5.77 26.22
CA ILE A 34 9.79 4.90 25.06
C ILE A 34 11.00 3.97 25.23
N TYR A 35 12.14 4.50 25.69
CA TYR A 35 13.36 3.75 25.96
C TYR A 35 13.16 2.64 27.02
N GLN A 36 12.38 2.93 28.07
CA GLN A 36 12.14 1.99 29.16
C GLN A 36 11.08 0.93 28.83
N ASN A 37 10.09 1.24 27.99
CA ASN A 37 8.94 0.35 27.75
C ASN A 37 8.97 -0.38 26.40
N TYR A 38 9.87 -0.02 25.48
CA TYR A 38 9.96 -0.64 24.17
C TYR A 38 11.37 -1.16 23.87
N ASN A 39 11.45 -2.33 23.23
CA ASN A 39 12.71 -2.89 22.77
C ASN A 39 13.35 -1.91 21.75
N LEU A 40 14.57 -1.45 22.06
CA LEU A 40 15.27 -0.37 21.36
C LEU A 40 15.41 -0.60 19.86
N GLU A 41 15.49 -1.86 19.43
CA GLU A 41 15.54 -2.22 18.01
C GLU A 41 14.26 -1.79 17.26
N ASN A 42 13.08 -1.95 17.86
CA ASN A 42 11.82 -1.56 17.22
C ASN A 42 11.65 -0.04 17.14
N VAL A 43 12.13 0.69 18.14
CA VAL A 43 12.09 2.17 18.16
C VAL A 43 13.07 2.74 17.14
N TYR A 44 14.26 2.16 17.02
CA TYR A 44 15.26 2.58 16.04
C TYR A 44 14.82 2.29 14.61
N VAL A 45 14.18 1.15 14.35
CA VAL A 45 13.55 0.84 13.06
C VAL A 45 12.43 1.84 12.75
N LEU A 46 11.55 2.13 13.70
CA LEU A 46 10.48 3.11 13.51
C LEU A 46 11.03 4.52 13.25
N PHE A 47 12.10 4.91 13.94
CA PHE A 47 12.80 6.18 13.75
C PHE A 47 13.50 6.25 12.39
N LEU A 48 14.16 5.18 11.94
CA LEU A 48 14.77 5.10 10.61
C LEU A 48 13.70 5.14 9.50
N ILE A 49 12.56 4.48 9.68
CA ILE A 49 11.41 4.57 8.77
C ILE A 49 10.91 6.02 8.71
N LEU A 50 10.71 6.68 9.85
CA LEU A 50 10.25 8.06 9.92
C LEU A 50 11.28 9.05 9.35
N GLN A 51 12.57 8.88 9.62
CA GLN A 51 13.63 9.74 9.07
C GLN A 51 13.79 9.55 7.56
N ASN A 52 13.70 8.31 7.04
CA ASN A 52 13.67 8.09 5.59
C ASN A 52 12.43 8.74 4.96
N ARG A 53 11.27 8.70 5.63
CA ARG A 53 10.02 9.29 5.15
C ARG A 53 10.01 10.82 5.18
N ILE A 54 10.70 11.44 6.15
CA ILE A 54 10.83 12.91 6.27
C ILE A 54 11.91 13.45 5.32
N ARG A 55 13.02 12.73 5.16
CA ARG A 55 14.13 13.14 4.27
C ARG A 55 13.77 13.01 2.80
N ASN A 56 12.86 12.09 2.47
CA ASN A 56 12.26 11.95 1.16
C ASN A 56 10.83 12.53 1.18
N LYS A 57 10.68 13.84 0.94
CA LYS A 57 9.43 14.41 0.41
C LYS A 57 9.21 13.87 -1.02
N ARG A 58 9.02 12.56 -1.16
CA ARG A 58 8.63 11.89 -2.40
C ARG A 58 7.24 12.36 -2.75
N LYS A 59 7.05 12.91 -3.95
CA LYS A 59 5.72 13.19 -4.48
C LYS A 59 5.11 11.84 -4.85
N MET A 60 4.35 11.27 -3.92
CA MET A 60 3.51 10.12 -4.20
C MET A 60 2.32 10.56 -5.05
N ILE A 61 1.78 9.65 -5.87
CA ILE A 61 0.64 9.96 -6.74
C ILE A 61 -0.56 10.38 -5.88
N SER A 62 -1.16 11.54 -6.19
CA SER A 62 -2.34 11.97 -5.47
C SER A 62 -3.53 11.06 -5.77
N HIS A 63 -4.48 10.96 -4.83
CA HIS A 63 -5.70 10.18 -5.06
C HIS A 63 -6.46 10.61 -6.32
N SER A 64 -6.53 11.93 -6.58
CA SER A 64 -7.18 12.46 -7.79
C SER A 64 -6.49 11.97 -9.08
N GLU A 65 -5.16 11.93 -9.07
CA GLU A 65 -4.35 11.51 -10.21
C GLU A 65 -4.41 10.00 -10.40
N TYR A 66 -4.42 9.24 -9.29
CA TYR A 66 -4.72 7.82 -9.29
C TYR A 66 -6.08 7.52 -9.94
N CYS A 67 -7.16 8.18 -9.50
CA CYS A 67 -8.50 7.96 -10.07
C CYS A 67 -8.54 8.26 -11.57
N ARG A 68 -7.89 9.35 -12.00
CA ARG A 68 -7.78 9.74 -13.41
C ARG A 68 -7.09 8.65 -14.22
N GLN A 69 -5.92 8.20 -13.78
CA GLN A 69 -5.13 7.19 -14.48
C GLN A 69 -5.79 5.81 -14.42
N LEU A 70 -6.44 5.43 -13.33
CA LEU A 70 -7.14 4.15 -13.20
C LEU A 70 -8.32 4.07 -14.16
N ASN A 71 -9.12 5.14 -14.24
CA ASN A 71 -10.23 5.23 -15.19
C ASN A 71 -9.74 5.22 -16.64
N SER A 72 -8.62 5.90 -16.94
CA SER A 72 -7.97 5.83 -18.26
C SER A 72 -7.49 4.41 -18.57
N ALA A 73 -6.76 3.76 -17.66
CA ALA A 73 -6.26 2.38 -17.84
C ALA A 73 -7.40 1.36 -18.05
N TYR A 74 -8.55 1.56 -17.41
CA TYR A 74 -9.75 0.76 -17.65
C TYR A 74 -10.41 1.07 -19.00
N ASN A 75 -10.65 2.34 -19.34
CA ASN A 75 -11.39 2.68 -20.57
C ASN A 75 -10.55 2.50 -21.85
N GLU A 76 -9.23 2.69 -21.77
CA GLU A 76 -8.30 2.52 -22.88
C GLU A 76 -7.92 1.05 -23.13
N GLY A 77 -8.35 0.14 -22.27
CA GLY A 77 -8.20 -1.30 -22.49
C GLY A 77 -6.84 -1.87 -22.07
N SER A 78 -5.93 -1.08 -21.48
CA SER A 78 -4.59 -1.57 -21.11
C SER A 78 -4.65 -2.74 -20.12
N VAL A 79 -5.64 -2.73 -19.23
CA VAL A 79 -5.84 -3.77 -18.22
C VAL A 79 -6.60 -4.98 -18.82
N GLN A 80 -7.51 -4.73 -19.76
CA GLN A 80 -8.32 -5.72 -20.47
C GLN A 80 -7.54 -6.49 -21.54
N ALA A 81 -6.51 -5.87 -22.12
CA ALA A 81 -5.69 -6.47 -23.16
C ALA A 81 -4.84 -7.65 -22.65
N ASN A 82 -4.77 -7.87 -21.34
CA ASN A 82 -4.02 -8.98 -20.77
C ASN A 82 -4.73 -10.32 -21.08
N PRO A 83 -4.05 -11.30 -21.72
CA PRO A 83 -4.68 -12.56 -22.13
C PRO A 83 -5.13 -13.45 -20.95
N TYR A 84 -4.60 -13.21 -19.75
CA TYR A 84 -5.03 -13.91 -18.54
C TYR A 84 -6.28 -13.29 -17.90
N CYS A 85 -6.70 -12.10 -18.32
CA CYS A 85 -7.89 -11.43 -17.78
C CYS A 85 -9.17 -12.13 -18.29
N GLN A 86 -9.94 -12.71 -17.36
CA GLN A 86 -11.20 -13.38 -17.68
C GLN A 86 -12.40 -12.46 -17.43
N GLN A 87 -12.34 -11.68 -16.36
CA GLN A 87 -13.36 -10.71 -16.00
C GLN A 87 -12.70 -9.52 -15.32
N ILE A 88 -13.23 -8.33 -15.58
CA ILE A 88 -12.82 -7.10 -14.95
C ILE A 88 -14.07 -6.29 -14.58
N VAL A 89 -14.04 -5.64 -13.43
CA VAL A 89 -15.09 -4.73 -12.98
C VAL A 89 -14.42 -3.49 -12.42
N TYR A 90 -14.80 -2.33 -12.94
CA TYR A 90 -14.45 -1.04 -12.35
C TYR A 90 -15.60 -0.56 -11.47
N ASP A 91 -15.30 -0.29 -10.20
CA ASP A 91 -16.23 0.35 -9.28
C ASP A 91 -15.91 1.84 -9.21
N SER A 92 -16.78 2.65 -9.81
CA SER A 92 -16.65 4.11 -9.83
C SER A 92 -16.87 4.77 -8.47
N SER A 93 -17.53 4.09 -7.53
CA SER A 93 -17.81 4.64 -6.19
C SER A 93 -16.60 4.53 -5.27
N SER A 94 -15.89 3.40 -5.32
CA SER A 94 -14.68 3.17 -4.52
C SER A 94 -13.38 3.44 -5.29
N HIS A 95 -13.49 3.76 -6.59
CA HIS A 95 -12.35 3.90 -7.51
C HIS A 95 -11.42 2.68 -7.45
N THR A 96 -12.01 1.48 -7.58
CA THR A 96 -11.27 0.23 -7.56
C THR A 96 -11.51 -0.58 -8.83
N ILE A 97 -10.51 -1.38 -9.20
CA ILE A 97 -10.66 -2.42 -10.22
C ILE A 97 -10.57 -3.77 -9.53
N LEU A 98 -11.58 -4.62 -9.74
CA LEU A 98 -11.53 -6.03 -9.41
C LEU A 98 -11.35 -6.83 -10.71
N MET A 99 -10.35 -7.69 -10.74
CA MET A 99 -10.00 -8.51 -11.88
C MET A 99 -10.00 -9.98 -11.45
N LYS A 100 -10.64 -10.83 -12.23
CA LYS A 100 -10.49 -12.28 -12.17
C LYS A 100 -9.61 -12.72 -13.33
N THR A 101 -8.56 -13.49 -13.02
CA THR A 101 -7.62 -13.98 -14.02
C THR A 101 -7.55 -15.50 -14.04
N GLY A 102 -7.13 -16.03 -15.18
CA GLY A 102 -6.59 -17.38 -15.27
C GLY A 102 -5.31 -17.52 -14.46
N ILE A 103 -4.75 -18.73 -14.52
CA ILE A 103 -3.54 -19.09 -13.78
C ILE A 103 -2.33 -18.78 -14.68
N PRO A 104 -1.33 -18.04 -14.18
CA PRO A 104 -0.08 -17.81 -14.90
C PRO A 104 0.60 -19.13 -15.24
N SER A 105 1.20 -19.24 -16.43
CA SER A 105 1.89 -20.47 -16.89
C SER A 105 3.05 -20.89 -15.96
N LYS A 106 3.66 -19.93 -15.28
CA LYS A 106 4.76 -20.13 -14.32
C LYS A 106 4.34 -20.56 -12.92
N ALA A 107 3.03 -20.57 -12.62
CA ALA A 107 2.56 -20.96 -11.30
C ALA A 107 2.84 -22.44 -11.04
N SER A 108 3.51 -22.75 -9.93
CA SER A 108 3.66 -24.12 -9.48
C SER A 108 2.31 -24.64 -9.00
N ASN A 109 2.04 -25.93 -9.21
CA ASN A 109 0.79 -26.58 -8.81
C ASN A 109 -0.48 -26.03 -9.51
N SER A 110 -0.35 -25.62 -10.78
CA SER A 110 -1.44 -25.09 -11.61
C SER A 110 -2.64 -26.02 -11.75
N MET A 111 -2.47 -27.33 -11.55
CA MET A 111 -3.57 -28.31 -11.59
C MET A 111 -4.60 -28.09 -10.48
N ARG A 112 -4.18 -27.59 -9.31
CA ARG A 112 -5.06 -27.40 -8.16
C ARG A 112 -5.63 -25.97 -8.09
N LEU A 113 -4.96 -25.03 -8.72
CA LEU A 113 -5.45 -23.65 -8.83
C LEU A 113 -6.67 -23.60 -9.76
N ASP A 114 -7.61 -22.72 -9.44
CA ASP A 114 -8.78 -22.45 -10.29
C ASP A 114 -8.61 -21.12 -11.03
N HIS A 115 -8.48 -20.03 -10.26
CA HIS A 115 -8.30 -18.68 -10.75
C HIS A 115 -7.63 -17.81 -9.68
N LEU A 116 -7.19 -16.61 -10.08
CA LEU A 116 -6.74 -15.58 -9.17
C LEU A 116 -7.71 -14.41 -9.23
N GLU A 117 -7.85 -13.69 -8.12
CA GLU A 117 -8.50 -12.38 -8.13
C GLU A 117 -7.52 -11.31 -7.69
N PHE A 118 -7.46 -10.22 -8.45
CA PHE A 118 -6.67 -9.05 -8.12
C PHE A 118 -7.59 -7.86 -7.88
N LYS A 119 -7.33 -7.10 -6.83
CA LYS A 119 -8.00 -5.83 -6.58
C LYS A 119 -6.97 -4.71 -6.54
N ILE A 120 -7.16 -3.72 -7.40
CA ILE A 120 -6.39 -2.48 -7.41
C ILE A 120 -7.18 -1.43 -6.65
N THR A 121 -6.58 -0.86 -5.61
CA THR A 121 -7.19 0.18 -4.78
C THR A 121 -6.14 1.23 -4.42
N TYR A 122 -6.52 2.26 -3.66
CA TYR A 122 -5.62 3.31 -3.21
C TYR A 122 -5.50 3.28 -1.69
N SER A 123 -4.27 3.21 -1.18
CA SER A 123 -4.03 3.38 0.24
C SER A 123 -3.89 4.86 0.56
N HIS A 124 -4.85 5.43 1.29
CA HIS A 124 -4.74 6.82 1.78
C HIS A 124 -3.64 6.99 2.84
N VAL A 125 -3.26 5.91 3.54
CA VAL A 125 -2.19 5.91 4.56
C VAL A 125 -0.81 5.97 3.91
N TYR A 126 -0.63 5.24 2.81
CA TYR A 126 0.63 5.22 2.07
C TYR A 126 0.66 6.20 0.89
N GLN A 127 -0.49 6.77 0.50
CA GLN A 127 -0.65 7.62 -0.66
C GLN A 127 -0.23 6.96 -1.99
N GLU A 128 -0.46 5.66 -2.10
CA GLU A 128 -0.01 4.84 -3.23
C GLU A 128 -1.08 3.83 -3.66
N PRO A 129 -1.05 3.37 -4.92
CA PRO A 129 -1.86 2.25 -5.35
C PRO A 129 -1.45 0.98 -4.60
N LEU A 130 -2.44 0.19 -4.22
CA LEU A 130 -2.28 -1.08 -3.53
C LEU A 130 -2.82 -2.21 -4.40
N LEU A 131 -2.02 -3.27 -4.54
CA LEU A 131 -2.43 -4.51 -5.19
C LEU A 131 -2.81 -5.54 -4.13
N LEU A 132 -4.02 -6.06 -4.26
CA LEU A 132 -4.54 -7.12 -3.43
C LEU A 132 -4.73 -8.38 -4.27
N LEU A 133 -4.51 -9.55 -3.67
CA LEU A 133 -4.58 -10.85 -4.32
C LEU A 133 -5.40 -11.84 -3.49
N ARG A 134 -6.23 -12.62 -4.18
CA ARG A 134 -6.83 -13.85 -3.67
C ARG A 134 -6.51 -15.01 -4.59
N ILE A 135 -6.37 -16.18 -3.98
CA ILE A 135 -6.04 -17.42 -4.66
C ILE A 135 -7.21 -18.37 -4.47
N TRP A 136 -7.76 -18.86 -5.58
CA TRP A 136 -8.84 -19.83 -5.57
C TRP A 136 -8.33 -21.18 -6.07
N ILE A 137 -8.74 -22.25 -5.39
CA ILE A 137 -8.43 -23.63 -5.77
C ILE A 137 -9.68 -24.37 -6.20
N ARG A 138 -9.49 -25.41 -7.01
CA ARG A 138 -10.53 -26.41 -7.28
C ARG A 138 -10.51 -27.42 -6.15
N GLU A 139 -11.65 -27.60 -5.51
CA GLU A 139 -11.90 -28.70 -4.58
C GLU A 139 -12.91 -29.63 -5.26
N HIS A 140 -12.50 -30.88 -5.44
CA HIS A 140 -13.36 -31.92 -5.97
C HIS A 140 -13.99 -32.65 -4.79
N ASN A 141 -15.32 -32.68 -4.77
CA ASN A 141 -16.08 -33.62 -3.97
C ASN A 141 -16.72 -34.63 -4.94
N ASP A 142 -17.09 -35.83 -4.47
CA ASP A 142 -17.46 -36.98 -5.31
C ASP A 142 -18.54 -36.70 -6.39
N GLU A 143 -19.32 -35.61 -6.25
CA GLU A 143 -20.40 -35.23 -7.15
C GLU A 143 -20.19 -33.90 -7.90
N PHE A 144 -19.26 -33.03 -7.47
CA PHE A 144 -19.11 -31.70 -8.06
C PHE A 144 -17.72 -31.07 -7.83
N THR A 145 -17.35 -30.16 -8.72
CA THR A 145 -16.16 -29.31 -8.58
C THR A 145 -16.59 -27.95 -8.05
N MET A 146 -15.99 -27.53 -6.94
CA MET A 146 -16.22 -26.21 -6.34
C MET A 146 -14.94 -25.37 -6.33
N SER A 147 -15.09 -24.05 -6.39
CA SER A 147 -13.99 -23.11 -6.19
C SER A 147 -13.96 -22.66 -4.74
N LYS A 148 -12.78 -22.74 -4.11
CA LYS A 148 -12.60 -22.38 -2.70
C LYS A 148 -11.45 -21.42 -2.51
N LEU A 149 -11.67 -20.43 -1.64
CA LEU A 149 -10.64 -19.47 -1.28
C LEU A 149 -9.54 -20.18 -0.49
N TRP A 150 -8.29 -19.95 -0.90
CA TRP A 150 -7.12 -20.61 -0.34
C TRP A 150 -6.09 -19.60 0.15
N PHE A 151 -5.62 -19.81 1.37
CA PHE A 151 -4.60 -18.99 2.01
C PHE A 151 -3.34 -19.80 2.31
N PRO A 152 -2.50 -20.09 1.29
CA PRO A 152 -1.23 -20.78 1.52
C PRO A 152 -0.22 -19.89 2.24
N LYS A 153 0.70 -20.51 3.00
CA LYS A 153 1.82 -19.79 3.61
C LYS A 153 2.86 -19.34 2.57
N ASP A 154 3.06 -20.14 1.53
CA ASP A 154 4.13 -19.96 0.54
C ASP A 154 3.63 -19.39 -0.80
N VAL A 155 2.82 -18.33 -0.75
CA VAL A 155 2.23 -17.68 -1.95
C VAL A 155 3.29 -17.35 -3.01
N LYS A 156 4.43 -16.79 -2.59
CA LYS A 156 5.51 -16.40 -3.50
C LYS A 156 6.03 -17.58 -4.32
N GLN A 157 6.19 -18.74 -3.69
CA GLN A 157 6.65 -19.96 -4.35
C GLN A 157 5.57 -20.52 -5.29
N ILE A 158 4.30 -20.51 -4.85
CA ILE A 158 3.17 -21.03 -5.63
C ILE A 158 3.00 -20.23 -6.93
N LEU A 159 3.06 -18.91 -6.85
CA LEU A 159 2.85 -18.03 -8.00
C LEU A 159 4.15 -17.60 -8.70
N ASN A 160 5.30 -18.11 -8.24
CA ASN A 160 6.63 -17.71 -8.70
C ASN A 160 6.81 -16.17 -8.73
N ILE A 161 6.41 -15.52 -7.63
CA ILE A 161 6.53 -14.07 -7.44
C ILE A 161 7.97 -13.77 -7.00
N ASP A 162 8.56 -12.73 -7.57
CA ASP A 162 9.90 -12.26 -7.21
C ASP A 162 10.00 -12.01 -5.69
N SER A 163 11.07 -12.51 -5.09
CA SER A 163 11.44 -12.28 -3.70
C SER A 163 11.47 -10.81 -3.27
N ALA A 164 11.70 -9.89 -4.22
CA ALA A 164 11.67 -8.45 -4.01
C ALA A 164 10.30 -7.92 -3.55
N PHE A 165 9.20 -8.59 -3.93
CA PHE A 165 7.86 -8.20 -3.47
C PHE A 165 7.60 -8.74 -2.07
N GLN A 166 7.13 -7.90 -1.16
CA GLN A 166 6.66 -8.32 0.15
C GLN A 166 5.14 -8.53 0.10
N LEU A 167 4.67 -9.70 0.57
CA LEU A 167 3.24 -9.99 0.68
C LEU A 167 2.89 -10.23 2.16
N GLY A 168 1.83 -9.56 2.63
CA GLY A 168 1.20 -9.82 3.91
C GLY A 168 -0.23 -10.30 3.73
N LEU A 169 -0.78 -11.06 4.68
CA LEU A 169 -2.20 -11.38 4.71
C LEU A 169 -2.92 -10.31 5.53
N ASP A 170 -3.70 -9.48 4.86
CA ASP A 170 -4.44 -8.38 5.47
C ASP A 170 -5.94 -8.69 5.47
N SER A 171 -6.62 -8.25 6.53
CA SER A 171 -8.09 -8.18 6.57
C SER A 171 -8.50 -6.76 6.21
N ILE A 172 -9.18 -6.61 5.09
CA ILE A 172 -9.58 -5.31 4.57
C ILE A 172 -11.09 -5.17 4.78
N SER A 173 -11.48 -4.13 5.52
CA SER A 173 -12.88 -3.75 5.63
C SER A 173 -13.31 -3.08 4.32
N SER A 174 -14.30 -3.65 3.64
CA SER A 174 -15.03 -2.90 2.63
C SER A 174 -15.86 -1.85 3.36
N ASP A 175 -15.72 -0.57 2.99
CA ASP A 175 -16.73 0.41 3.33
C ASP A 175 -18.06 -0.03 2.68
N MET A 176 -19.14 0.07 3.45
CA MET A 176 -20.55 -0.24 3.13
C MET A 176 -21.10 -1.62 3.56
N ARG A 177 -20.30 -2.64 3.85
CA ARG A 177 -20.82 -3.91 4.39
C ARG A 177 -19.89 -4.43 5.47
N GLN A 178 -20.43 -4.81 6.62
CA GLN A 178 -19.72 -5.37 7.79
C GLN A 178 -19.00 -6.72 7.51
N HIS A 179 -18.66 -7.01 6.25
CA HIS A 179 -17.92 -8.19 5.84
C HIS A 179 -16.45 -7.83 5.71
N GLN A 180 -15.67 -8.31 6.67
CA GLN A 180 -14.22 -8.31 6.56
C GLN A 180 -13.81 -9.32 5.50
N GLU A 181 -12.97 -8.85 4.60
CA GLU A 181 -12.52 -9.60 3.46
C GLU A 181 -11.01 -9.82 3.59
N ALA A 182 -10.58 -11.09 3.57
CA ALA A 182 -9.15 -11.42 3.64
C ALA A 182 -8.51 -11.36 2.24
N TRP A 183 -7.37 -10.69 2.15
CA TRP A 183 -6.60 -10.48 0.92
C TRP A 183 -5.11 -10.58 1.21
N TYR A 184 -4.34 -11.13 0.28
CA TYR A 184 -2.91 -10.90 0.28
C TYR A 184 -2.63 -9.50 -0.27
N SER A 185 -1.83 -8.73 0.46
CA SER A 185 -1.50 -7.35 0.19
C SER A 185 -0.05 -7.28 -0.28
N PHE A 186 0.18 -6.75 -1.49
CA PHE A 186 1.53 -6.45 -1.95
C PHE A 186 1.97 -5.15 -1.27
N HIS A 187 2.86 -5.27 -0.28
CA HIS A 187 3.27 -4.13 0.52
C HIS A 187 4.15 -3.18 -0.31
N PRO A 188 3.79 -1.89 -0.36
CA PRO A 188 4.40 -0.93 -1.27
C PRO A 188 5.68 -0.31 -0.71
N CYS A 189 6.54 -1.09 -0.05
CA CYS A 189 7.68 -0.54 0.71
C CYS A 189 8.71 0.20 -0.14
N ASP A 190 8.78 -0.08 -1.46
CA ASP A 190 9.73 0.53 -2.40
C ASP A 190 9.10 0.93 -3.76
N THR A 191 7.78 1.15 -3.80
CA THR A 191 7.02 1.47 -5.02
C THR A 191 7.62 2.65 -5.79
N SER A 192 7.97 3.74 -5.10
CA SER A 192 8.61 4.91 -5.71
C SER A 192 9.99 4.63 -6.30
N TYR A 193 10.75 3.71 -5.69
CA TYR A 193 12.08 3.31 -6.19
C TYR A 193 11.94 2.45 -7.45
N MET A 194 10.98 1.54 -7.48
CA MET A 194 10.77 0.62 -8.61
C MET A 194 10.13 1.31 -9.84
N ILE A 195 9.28 2.31 -9.62
CA ILE A 195 8.48 2.93 -10.71
C ILE A 195 9.09 4.25 -11.20
N GLY A 196 9.91 4.90 -10.38
CA GLY A 196 10.38 6.26 -10.62
C GLY A 196 9.28 7.29 -10.37
N ASP A 197 9.54 8.21 -9.46
CA ASP A 197 8.61 9.25 -8.98
C ASP A 197 8.96 10.65 -9.50
N LYS A 198 9.81 10.73 -10.52
CA LYS A 198 10.16 12.01 -11.14
C LYS A 198 8.89 12.66 -11.73
N PRO A 199 8.72 13.99 -11.58
CA PRO A 199 7.54 14.70 -12.09
C PRO A 199 7.26 14.48 -13.58
N GLU A 200 8.31 14.33 -14.38
CA GLU A 200 8.25 14.07 -15.83
C GLU A 200 7.58 12.73 -16.21
N TYR A 201 7.46 11.81 -15.26
CA TYR A 201 6.85 10.49 -15.48
C TYR A 201 5.53 10.31 -14.73
N LEU A 202 4.98 11.36 -14.10
CA LEU A 202 3.79 11.23 -13.27
C LEU A 202 2.58 10.77 -14.07
N ASP A 203 2.40 11.28 -15.30
CA ASP A 203 1.23 10.98 -16.15
C ASP A 203 1.09 9.51 -16.54
N LYS A 204 2.17 8.75 -16.43
CA LYS A 204 2.27 7.32 -16.76
C LYS A 204 2.56 6.45 -15.55
N TYR A 205 2.40 6.99 -14.34
CA TYR A 205 2.77 6.33 -13.10
C TYR A 205 2.04 4.99 -12.93
N LEU A 206 0.70 4.97 -13.09
CA LEU A 206 -0.09 3.77 -12.88
C LEU A 206 0.15 2.71 -13.98
N GLU A 207 0.42 3.14 -15.21
CA GLU A 207 0.78 2.21 -16.30
C GLU A 207 2.07 1.45 -15.97
N ARG A 208 3.10 2.17 -15.49
CA ARG A 208 4.34 1.56 -15.00
C ARG A 208 4.11 0.71 -13.76
N TRP A 209 3.28 1.19 -12.83
CA TRP A 209 2.89 0.43 -11.63
C TRP A 209 2.26 -0.91 -12.00
N LEU A 210 1.29 -0.92 -12.92
CA LEU A 210 0.62 -2.14 -13.40
C LEU A 210 1.62 -3.11 -14.03
N SER A 211 2.57 -2.59 -14.80
CA SER A 211 3.62 -3.39 -15.43
C SER A 211 4.50 -4.09 -14.39
N VAL A 212 4.87 -3.39 -13.32
CA VAL A 212 5.73 -3.92 -12.25
C VAL A 212 4.98 -4.84 -11.29
N PHE A 213 3.75 -4.51 -10.90
CA PHE A 213 3.06 -5.22 -9.81
C PHE A 213 2.03 -6.24 -10.29
N LEU A 214 1.30 -5.96 -11.37
CA LEU A 214 0.25 -6.84 -11.88
C LEU A 214 0.79 -7.76 -12.98
N PHE A 215 1.36 -7.18 -14.03
CA PHE A 215 1.78 -7.94 -15.21
C PHE A 215 3.02 -8.79 -14.94
N SER A 216 3.92 -8.37 -14.04
CA SER A 216 5.03 -9.22 -13.61
C SER A 216 4.58 -10.50 -12.89
N VAL A 217 3.37 -10.54 -12.33
CA VAL A 217 2.80 -11.75 -11.69
C VAL A 217 2.09 -12.62 -12.73
N LEU A 218 1.44 -12.00 -13.71
CA LEU A 218 0.64 -12.69 -14.74
C LEU A 218 1.46 -13.23 -15.92
N LEU A 219 2.55 -12.55 -16.31
CA LEU A 219 3.44 -12.92 -17.42
C LEU A 219 4.61 -13.78 -16.94
#